data_AF-A0A415ZAH3-F1
#
_entry.id   AF-A0A415ZAH3-F1
#
_cell.length_a   1.000
_cell.length_b   1.000
_cell.length_c   1.000
_cell.angle_alpha   90.00
_cell.angle_beta   90.00
_cell.angle_gamma   90.00
#
_symmetry.space_group_name_H-M   'P 1'
#
loop_
_entity.id
_entity.type
_entity.pdbx_description
1 polymer ?
#
loop_
_entity_poly.entity_id
_entity_poly.type
_entity_poly.pdbx_seq_one_letter_code
_entity_poly.pdbx_strand_id
1 'polypeptide(L)'
;MGLFRFAKNYKYGYITAIGMFVGHFFAWVTVAIMGATAAAVLRTSLSVLDPGAVTNTVFGMTGICAVVVAGWTTANPTIYRSALALNTLMPKLSHKQVTYIVGALMTILACFPGMTNIGDIVSILGWAVVGVGAICIVEHYLFPKIGYTRFWSMYKEQNINWAAVTTWIVSVVFAFAMLKSGLLHRNFIFIPEYIISAVLYIVLAGAMGARGNYSKEQAEYAAFEQALKELVDRDAEAALAAGENKPVKNAGFTTVLSVIAYIVLAGIVVIALMTYMGSMTVVTFKSIAFILTICYFVLNGISTFIKYRNEAVVRQ
;
A
#
# COMPACT_ATOMS: atom_id res chain seq x y z
N MET A 1 -6.77 -1.21 1.50
CA MET A 1 -6.70 -2.02 2.73
C MET A 1 -8.04 -2.75 2.87
N GLY A 2 -8.15 -3.97 2.34
CA GLY A 2 -9.37 -4.81 2.48
C GLY A 2 -9.33 -5.80 3.65
N LEU A 3 -8.21 -5.84 4.40
CA LEU A 3 -7.97 -6.78 5.50
C LEU A 3 -8.98 -6.65 6.65
N PHE A 4 -9.47 -5.43 6.92
CA PHE A 4 -10.42 -5.19 8.02
C PHE A 4 -11.88 -5.21 7.60
N ARG A 5 -12.19 -5.56 6.34
CA ARG A 5 -13.57 -5.70 5.87
C ARG A 5 -14.37 -6.72 6.71
N PHE A 6 -13.68 -7.71 7.28
CA PHE A 6 -14.24 -8.74 8.15
C PHE A 6 -13.81 -8.61 9.62
N ALA A 7 -13.33 -7.43 10.05
CA ALA A 7 -12.89 -7.26 11.43
C ALA A 7 -14.10 -7.26 12.36
N LYS A 8 -14.07 -8.11 13.40
CA LYS A 8 -15.18 -8.24 14.37
C LYS A 8 -15.40 -6.99 15.24
N ASN A 9 -14.42 -6.09 15.30
CA ASN A 9 -14.48 -4.88 16.13
C ASN A 9 -13.66 -3.73 15.52
N TYR A 10 -14.07 -2.49 15.73
CA TYR A 10 -13.32 -1.28 15.36
C TYR A 10 -11.91 -1.23 15.98
N LYS A 11 -11.70 -1.84 17.16
CA LYS A 11 -10.40 -1.86 17.87
C LYS A 11 -9.28 -2.52 17.06
N TYR A 12 -9.61 -3.41 16.11
CA TYR A 12 -8.62 -3.99 15.20
C TYR A 12 -7.94 -2.93 14.32
N GLY A 13 -8.58 -1.77 14.12
CA GLY A 13 -7.98 -0.61 13.47
C GLY A 13 -6.71 -0.09 14.17
N TYR A 14 -6.63 -0.20 15.50
CA TYR A 14 -5.43 0.23 16.27
C TYR A 14 -4.19 -0.59 15.93
N ILE A 15 -4.36 -1.86 15.55
CA ILE A 15 -3.24 -2.71 15.10
C ILE A 15 -2.61 -2.13 13.83
N THR A 16 -3.42 -1.57 12.93
CA THR A 16 -2.93 -0.87 11.73
C THR A 16 -2.16 0.38 12.11
N ALA A 17 -2.69 1.16 13.06
CA ALA A 17 -2.02 2.37 13.52
C ALA A 17 -0.65 2.03 14.13
N ILE A 18 -0.59 1.09 15.08
CA ILE A 18 0.68 0.72 15.72
C ILE A 18 1.66 0.12 14.70
N GLY A 19 1.20 -0.85 13.90
CA GLY A 19 2.06 -1.52 12.92
C GLY A 19 2.58 -0.58 11.83
N MET A 20 1.72 0.27 11.26
CA MET A 20 2.15 1.22 10.25
C MET A 20 2.94 2.37 10.85
N PHE A 21 2.50 3.04 11.91
CA PHE A 21 3.23 4.20 12.44
C PHE A 21 4.59 3.81 13.01
N VAL A 22 4.67 2.80 13.87
CA VAL A 22 5.95 2.41 14.50
C VAL A 22 6.90 1.81 13.47
N GLY A 23 6.41 0.85 12.68
CA GLY A 23 7.22 0.17 11.67
C GLY A 23 7.70 1.13 10.57
N HIS A 24 6.81 1.99 10.06
CA HIS A 24 7.17 2.95 9.02
C HIS A 24 8.13 3.99 9.56
N PHE A 25 7.86 4.61 10.71
CA PHE A 25 8.73 5.65 11.27
C PHE A 25 10.14 5.10 11.54
N PHE A 26 10.25 3.91 12.13
CA PHE A 26 11.55 3.27 12.37
C PHE A 26 12.28 2.96 11.06
N ALA A 27 11.58 2.47 10.03
CA ALA A 27 12.17 2.21 8.73
C ALA A 27 12.71 3.51 8.07
N TRP A 28 11.96 4.61 8.11
CA TRP A 28 12.39 5.89 7.55
C TRP A 28 13.61 6.46 8.27
N VAL A 29 13.65 6.40 9.60
CA VAL A 29 14.83 6.82 10.37
C VAL A 29 16.05 6.00 9.98
N THR A 30 15.90 4.67 9.91
CA THR A 30 17.00 3.77 9.52
C THR A 30 17.48 4.04 8.09
N VAL A 31 16.55 4.24 7.14
CA VAL A 31 16.87 4.58 5.74
C VAL A 31 17.53 5.95 5.64
N ALA A 32 17.11 6.94 6.43
CA ALA A 32 17.73 8.26 6.45
C ALA A 32 19.19 8.20 6.95
N ILE A 33 19.45 7.45 8.03
CA ILE A 33 20.81 7.23 8.55
C ILE A 33 21.68 6.51 7.50
N MET A 34 21.13 5.46 6.87
CA MET A 34 21.80 4.72 5.81
C MET A 34 22.10 5.61 4.60
N GLY A 35 21.15 6.42 4.16
CA GLY A 35 21.32 7.37 3.06
C GLY A 35 22.36 8.45 3.35
N ALA A 36 22.35 9.02 4.55
CA ALA A 36 23.36 9.98 5.00
C ALA A 36 24.76 9.36 5.04
N THR A 37 24.86 8.11 5.51
CA THR A 37 26.11 7.35 5.53
C THR A 37 26.64 7.12 4.11
N ALA A 38 25.79 6.66 3.19
CA ALA A 38 26.17 6.44 1.79
C ALA A 38 26.62 7.74 1.10
N ALA A 39 25.89 8.84 1.30
CA ALA A 39 26.24 10.15 0.76
C ALA A 39 27.60 10.64 1.29
N ALA A 40 27.88 10.46 2.58
CA ALA A 40 29.15 10.82 3.18
C ALA A 40 30.32 9.98 2.64
N VAL A 41 30.13 8.67 2.48
CA VAL A 41 31.15 7.74 1.97
C VAL A 41 31.44 7.97 0.49
N LEU A 42 30.39 8.14 -0.33
CA LEU A 42 30.51 8.36 -1.78
C LEU A 42 30.78 9.81 -2.16
N ARG A 43 30.79 10.74 -1.19
CA ARG A 43 30.94 12.19 -1.39
C ARG A 43 30.01 12.72 -2.50
N THR A 44 28.79 12.20 -2.53
CA THR A 44 27.82 12.42 -3.59
C THR A 44 26.47 12.76 -2.96
N SER A 45 25.69 13.63 -3.61
CA SER A 45 24.34 13.97 -3.13
C SER A 45 23.44 12.74 -3.10
N LEU A 46 22.61 12.62 -2.07
CA LEU A 46 21.60 11.57 -1.99
C LEU A 46 20.58 11.63 -3.15
N SER A 47 20.39 12.81 -3.75
CA SER A 47 19.45 13.00 -4.87
C SER A 47 19.87 12.29 -6.17
N VAL A 48 21.12 11.87 -6.30
CA VAL A 48 21.62 11.16 -7.48
C VAL A 48 21.95 9.68 -7.20
N LEU A 49 21.85 9.25 -5.95
CA LEU A 49 22.10 7.86 -5.56
C LEU A 49 20.82 7.05 -5.68
N ASP A 50 20.87 5.98 -6.45
CA ASP A 50 19.79 5.00 -6.49
C ASP A 50 19.77 4.15 -5.19
N PRO A 51 18.63 3.55 -4.82
CA PRO A 51 18.53 2.73 -3.62
C PRO A 51 19.53 1.57 -3.57
N GLY A 52 19.90 0.99 -4.71
CA GLY A 52 20.89 -0.08 -4.79
C GLY A 52 22.30 0.42 -4.47
N ALA A 53 22.70 1.57 -5.02
CA ALA A 53 23.97 2.20 -4.68
C ALA A 53 24.06 2.55 -3.19
N VAL A 54 22.99 3.09 -2.60
CA VAL A 54 22.92 3.41 -1.16
C VAL A 54 23.13 2.15 -0.32
N THR A 55 22.35 1.09 -0.56
CA THR A 55 22.41 -0.11 0.29
C THR A 55 23.67 -0.93 0.07
N ASN A 56 24.21 -0.99 -1.15
CA ASN A 56 25.47 -1.66 -1.44
C ASN A 56 26.66 -0.96 -0.76
N THR A 57 26.66 0.38 -0.74
CA THR A 57 27.70 1.16 -0.07
C THR A 57 27.76 0.82 1.42
N VAL A 58 26.61 0.78 2.09
CA VAL A 58 26.54 0.57 3.54
C VAL A 58 26.65 -0.91 3.91
N PHE A 59 25.88 -1.79 3.28
CA PHE A 59 25.72 -3.20 3.68
C PHE A 59 26.26 -4.21 2.65
N GLY A 60 26.76 -3.77 1.49
CA GLY A 60 27.19 -4.67 0.43
C GLY A 60 26.02 -5.46 -0.18
N MET A 61 26.29 -6.71 -0.56
CA MET A 61 25.30 -7.57 -1.22
C MET A 61 24.07 -7.87 -0.33
N THR A 62 24.24 -7.88 1.00
CA THR A 62 23.11 -7.94 1.95
C THR A 62 22.09 -6.84 1.69
N GLY A 63 22.57 -5.61 1.49
CA GLY A 63 21.73 -4.45 1.22
C GLY A 63 20.98 -4.58 -0.11
N ILE A 64 21.67 -5.06 -1.15
CA ILE A 64 21.06 -5.32 -2.47
C ILE A 64 19.93 -6.35 -2.34
N CYS A 65 20.20 -7.49 -1.69
CA CYS A 65 19.17 -8.51 -1.46
C CYS A 65 17.96 -7.97 -0.70
N ALA A 66 18.19 -7.17 0.35
CA ALA A 66 17.12 -6.55 1.11
C ALA A 66 16.26 -5.62 0.24
N VAL A 67 16.86 -4.81 -0.63
CA VAL A 67 16.13 -3.92 -1.55
C VAL A 67 15.31 -4.70 -2.57
N VAL A 68 15.86 -5.78 -3.14
CA VAL A 68 15.11 -6.63 -4.09
C VAL A 68 13.89 -7.25 -3.42
N VAL A 69 14.05 -7.81 -2.22
CA VAL A 69 12.94 -8.41 -1.47
C VAL A 69 11.91 -7.34 -1.04
N ALA A 70 12.36 -6.16 -0.61
CA ALA A 70 11.48 -5.04 -0.26
C ALA A 70 10.67 -4.53 -1.48
N GLY A 71 11.32 -4.45 -2.64
CA GLY A 71 10.65 -4.13 -3.91
C GLY A 71 9.57 -5.15 -4.26
N TRP A 72 9.88 -6.44 -4.12
CA TRP A 72 8.92 -7.52 -4.39
C TRP A 72 7.69 -7.46 -3.45
N THR A 73 7.91 -7.29 -2.14
CA THR A 73 6.79 -7.25 -1.17
C THR A 73 5.87 -6.04 -1.36
N THR A 74 6.37 -4.95 -1.94
CA THR A 74 5.58 -3.76 -2.27
C THR A 74 4.91 -3.86 -3.64
N ALA A 75 5.59 -4.42 -4.64
CA ALA A 75 5.08 -4.55 -6.00
C ALA A 75 3.87 -5.49 -6.07
N ASN A 76 3.90 -6.64 -5.39
CA ASN A 76 2.82 -7.63 -5.41
C ASN A 76 1.42 -7.04 -5.08
N PRO A 77 1.20 -6.44 -3.88
CA PRO A 77 -0.11 -5.87 -3.55
C PRO A 77 -0.46 -4.65 -4.41
N THR A 78 0.53 -3.93 -4.95
CA THR A 78 0.30 -2.76 -5.82
C THR A 78 -0.22 -3.18 -7.19
N ILE A 79 0.39 -4.19 -7.81
CA ILE A 79 -0.08 -4.79 -9.06
C ILE A 79 -1.46 -5.40 -8.84
N TYR A 80 -1.68 -6.12 -7.73
CA TYR A 80 -2.98 -6.69 -7.40
C TYR A 80 -4.08 -5.62 -7.29
N ARG A 81 -3.85 -4.53 -6.56
CA ARG A 81 -4.82 -3.43 -6.43
C ARG A 81 -5.10 -2.75 -7.77
N SER A 82 -4.06 -2.54 -8.57
CA SER A 82 -4.18 -1.93 -9.90
C SER A 82 -4.97 -2.83 -10.85
N ALA A 83 -4.70 -4.14 -10.83
CA ALA A 83 -5.43 -5.12 -11.61
C ALA A 83 -6.89 -5.17 -11.18
N LEU A 84 -7.19 -5.23 -9.88
CA LEU A 84 -8.56 -5.24 -9.38
C LEU A 84 -9.33 -3.98 -9.83
N ALA A 85 -8.71 -2.80 -9.77
CA ALA A 85 -9.31 -1.57 -10.27
C ALA A 85 -9.59 -1.64 -11.78
N LEU A 86 -8.63 -2.10 -12.60
CA LEU A 86 -8.81 -2.22 -14.05
C LEU A 86 -9.81 -3.30 -14.46
N ASN A 87 -9.97 -4.37 -13.69
CA ASN A 87 -10.99 -5.39 -13.96
C ASN A 87 -12.41 -4.78 -13.93
N THR A 88 -12.65 -3.75 -13.12
CA THR A 88 -13.96 -3.05 -13.11
C THR A 88 -14.26 -2.35 -14.44
N LEU A 89 -13.22 -1.95 -15.18
CA LEU A 89 -13.34 -1.31 -16.50
C LEU A 89 -13.29 -2.34 -17.65
N MET A 90 -12.68 -3.51 -17.42
CA MET A 90 -12.48 -4.56 -18.41
C MET A 90 -13.11 -5.90 -17.97
N PRO A 91 -14.45 -5.99 -17.85
CA PRO A 91 -15.13 -7.15 -17.28
C PRO A 91 -14.97 -8.44 -18.11
N LYS A 92 -14.53 -8.32 -19.37
CA LYS A 92 -14.29 -9.47 -20.27
C LYS A 92 -12.97 -10.19 -19.99
N LEU A 93 -12.04 -9.56 -19.28
CA LEU A 93 -10.74 -10.15 -18.96
C LEU A 93 -10.79 -10.81 -17.58
N SER A 94 -10.12 -11.94 -17.43
CA SER A 94 -9.94 -12.55 -16.11
C SER A 94 -8.96 -11.71 -15.27
N HIS A 95 -9.13 -11.75 -13.95
CA HIS A 95 -8.23 -11.08 -13.02
C HIS A 95 -6.75 -11.41 -13.26
N LYS A 96 -6.46 -12.68 -13.59
CA LYS A 96 -5.12 -13.16 -13.90
C LYS A 96 -4.54 -12.49 -15.15
N GLN A 97 -5.34 -12.35 -16.21
CA GLN A 97 -4.91 -11.68 -17.44
C GLN A 97 -4.58 -10.20 -17.19
N VAL A 98 -5.46 -9.48 -16.50
CA VAL A 98 -5.23 -8.06 -16.17
C VAL A 98 -3.99 -7.90 -15.31
N THR A 99 -3.75 -8.80 -14.35
CA THR A 99 -2.54 -8.80 -13.51
C THR A 99 -1.27 -8.93 -14.34
N TYR A 100 -1.22 -9.84 -15.31
CA TYR A 100 -0.06 -9.99 -16.19
C TYR A 100 0.14 -8.78 -17.11
N ILE A 101 -0.94 -8.22 -17.65
CA ILE A 101 -0.88 -7.03 -18.51
C ILE A 101 -0.28 -5.86 -17.73
N VAL A 102 -0.80 -5.58 -16.53
CA VAL A 102 -0.28 -4.52 -15.66
C VAL A 102 1.17 -4.77 -15.30
N GLY A 103 1.53 -5.99 -14.89
CA GLY A 103 2.92 -6.33 -14.53
C GLY A 103 3.90 -6.16 -15.69
N ALA A 104 3.52 -6.62 -16.89
CA ALA A 104 4.33 -6.49 -18.10
C ALA A 104 4.50 -5.02 -18.50
N LEU A 105 3.41 -4.24 -18.50
CA LEU A 105 3.45 -2.81 -18.80
C LEU A 105 4.35 -2.06 -17.81
N MET A 106 4.21 -2.32 -16.51
CA MET A 106 5.03 -1.69 -15.49
C MET A 106 6.51 -2.08 -15.62
N THR A 107 6.81 -3.32 -15.97
CA THR A 107 8.19 -3.78 -16.23
C THR A 107 8.80 -3.03 -17.42
N ILE A 108 8.05 -2.92 -18.52
CA ILE A 108 8.49 -2.19 -19.71
C ILE A 108 8.75 -0.73 -19.35
N LEU A 109 7.81 -0.06 -18.67
CA LEU A 109 7.97 1.34 -18.25
C LEU A 109 9.16 1.53 -17.31
N ALA A 110 9.40 0.60 -16.37
CA ALA A 110 10.52 0.65 -15.44
C ALA A 110 11.90 0.61 -16.13
N CYS A 111 12.00 0.03 -17.33
CA CYS A 111 13.22 0.01 -18.12
C CYS A 111 13.52 1.34 -18.83
N PHE A 112 12.58 2.31 -18.85
CA PHE A 112 12.83 3.61 -19.49
C PHE A 112 13.59 4.55 -18.57
N PRO A 113 14.57 5.31 -19.11
CA PRO A 113 15.42 6.21 -18.32
C PRO A 113 14.63 7.34 -17.65
N GLY A 114 13.43 7.70 -18.14
CA GLY A 114 12.54 8.66 -17.49
C GLY A 114 12.07 8.23 -16.08
N MET A 115 12.15 6.93 -15.76
CA MET A 115 11.80 6.41 -14.42
C MET A 115 12.92 6.55 -13.39
N THR A 116 14.12 7.01 -13.80
CA THR A 116 15.25 7.21 -12.88
C THR A 116 14.99 8.34 -11.87
N ASN A 117 14.19 9.34 -12.25
CA ASN A 117 13.79 10.43 -11.36
C ASN A 117 12.38 10.21 -10.81
N ILE A 118 12.20 9.07 -10.13
CA ILE A 118 10.88 8.60 -9.67
C ILE A 118 10.22 9.58 -8.69
N GLY A 119 11.00 10.40 -7.99
CA GLY A 119 10.49 11.38 -7.03
C GLY A 119 9.47 12.32 -7.65
N ASP A 120 9.79 12.92 -8.80
CA ASP A 120 8.93 13.84 -9.57
C ASP A 120 7.63 13.18 -10.00
N ILE A 121 7.73 11.97 -10.55
CA ILE A 121 6.57 11.18 -10.97
C ILE A 121 5.67 10.88 -9.76
N VAL A 122 6.26 10.40 -8.65
CA VAL A 122 5.52 10.03 -7.45
C VAL A 122 4.80 11.24 -6.83
N SER A 123 5.39 12.44 -6.83
CA SER A 123 4.67 13.61 -6.31
C SER A 123 3.52 14.05 -7.20
N ILE A 124 3.70 14.01 -8.53
CA ILE A 124 2.60 14.32 -9.47
C ILE A 124 1.43 13.35 -9.26
N LEU A 125 1.73 12.04 -9.16
CA LEU A 125 0.73 11.02 -8.86
C LEU A 125 0.11 11.22 -7.48
N GLY A 126 0.90 11.67 -6.49
CA GLY A 126 0.43 11.98 -5.14
C GLY A 126 -0.63 13.08 -5.14
N TRP A 127 -0.37 14.21 -5.80
CA TRP A 127 -1.33 15.32 -5.89
C TRP A 127 -2.58 14.93 -6.66
N ALA A 128 -2.45 14.17 -7.75
CA ALA A 128 -3.61 13.70 -8.52
C ALA A 128 -4.64 12.88 -7.69
N VAL A 129 -4.22 12.32 -6.55
CA VAL A 129 -5.08 11.55 -5.64
C VAL A 129 -5.63 12.41 -4.49
N VAL A 130 -5.04 13.56 -4.17
CA VAL A 130 -5.46 14.43 -3.04
C VAL A 130 -6.91 14.86 -3.20
N GLY A 131 -7.30 15.36 -4.38
CA GLY A 131 -8.68 15.74 -4.67
C GLY A 131 -9.68 14.59 -4.51
N VAL A 132 -9.31 13.39 -4.96
CA VAL A 132 -10.14 12.18 -4.77
C VAL A 132 -10.30 11.85 -3.29
N GLY A 133 -9.22 11.95 -2.51
CA GLY A 133 -9.26 11.76 -1.06
C GLY A 133 -10.19 12.77 -0.37
N ALA A 134 -10.13 14.05 -0.77
CA ALA A 134 -11.02 15.09 -0.25
C ALA A 134 -12.49 14.79 -0.55
N ILE A 135 -12.81 14.43 -1.81
CA ILE A 135 -14.16 14.05 -2.25
C ILE A 135 -14.69 12.88 -1.40
N CYS A 136 -13.90 11.81 -1.24
CA CYS A 136 -14.30 10.64 -0.45
C CYS A 136 -14.58 10.98 1.01
N ILE A 137 -13.73 11.80 1.65
CA ILE A 137 -13.89 12.20 3.05
C ILE A 137 -15.13 13.08 3.22
N VAL A 138 -15.31 14.06 2.33
CA VAL A 138 -16.48 14.94 2.35
C VAL A 138 -17.76 14.13 2.18
N GLU A 139 -17.80 13.24 1.19
CA GLU A 139 -18.93 12.36 0.92
C GLU A 139 -19.27 11.49 2.14
N HIS A 140 -18.28 10.87 2.78
CA HIS A 140 -18.55 9.88 3.84
C HIS A 140 -18.79 10.50 5.21
N TYR A 141 -18.07 11.56 5.56
CA TYR A 141 -18.03 12.09 6.93
C TYR A 141 -18.69 13.46 7.07
N LEU A 142 -18.66 14.29 6.03
CA LEU A 142 -19.18 15.65 6.12
C LEU A 142 -20.64 15.74 5.66
N PHE A 143 -21.00 15.09 4.55
CA PHE A 143 -22.37 15.11 4.02
C PHE A 143 -23.44 14.74 5.05
N PRO A 144 -23.30 13.65 5.83
CA PRO A 144 -24.28 13.32 6.88
C PRO A 144 -24.44 14.41 7.95
N LYS A 145 -23.38 15.19 8.21
CA LYS A 145 -23.38 16.24 9.25
C LYS A 145 -24.01 17.54 8.77
N ILE A 146 -23.95 17.81 7.47
CA ILE A 146 -24.52 19.02 6.85
C ILE A 146 -25.89 18.78 6.20
N GLY A 147 -26.47 17.57 6.39
CA GLY A 147 -27.78 17.20 5.85
C GLY A 147 -27.77 16.87 4.35
N TYR A 148 -26.62 16.55 3.77
CA TYR A 148 -26.51 16.10 2.39
C TYR A 148 -26.56 14.58 2.31
N THR A 149 -27.06 14.07 1.18
CA THR A 149 -27.18 12.64 0.94
C THR A 149 -25.88 12.05 0.42
N ARG A 150 -25.38 11.01 1.09
CA ARG A 150 -24.27 10.18 0.60
C ARG A 150 -24.66 9.41 -0.64
N PHE A 151 -23.74 9.27 -1.58
CA PHE A 151 -23.95 8.59 -2.86
C PHE A 151 -25.12 9.15 -3.69
N TRP A 152 -25.45 10.43 -3.51
CA TRP A 152 -26.57 11.10 -4.19
C TRP A 152 -26.59 10.92 -5.71
N SER A 153 -25.41 10.91 -6.35
CA SER A 153 -25.28 10.71 -7.80
C SER A 153 -25.71 9.31 -8.24
N MET A 154 -25.54 8.29 -7.38
CA MET A 154 -26.00 6.93 -7.62
C MET A 154 -27.53 6.86 -7.58
N TYR A 155 -28.15 7.49 -6.58
CA TYR A 155 -29.61 7.54 -6.45
C TYR A 155 -30.29 8.36 -7.55
N LYS A 156 -29.56 9.30 -8.15
CA LYS A 156 -30.00 10.03 -9.34
C LYS A 156 -29.75 9.27 -10.65
N GLU A 157 -29.30 8.01 -10.56
CA GLU A 157 -28.97 7.14 -11.70
C GLU A 157 -27.99 7.78 -12.69
N GLN A 158 -27.13 8.68 -12.20
CA GLN A 158 -26.14 9.33 -13.04
C GLN A 158 -24.95 8.41 -13.25
N ASN A 159 -24.62 8.15 -14.52
CA ASN A 159 -23.43 7.40 -14.89
C ASN A 159 -22.13 8.10 -14.48
N ILE A 160 -22.14 9.44 -14.40
CA ILE A 160 -20.97 10.26 -14.06
C ILE A 160 -21.38 11.31 -13.03
N ASN A 161 -20.67 11.32 -11.90
CA ASN A 161 -20.76 12.40 -10.92
C ASN A 161 -19.92 13.59 -11.39
N TRP A 162 -20.54 14.51 -12.13
CA TRP A 162 -19.86 15.71 -12.65
C TRP A 162 -19.30 16.62 -11.55
N ALA A 163 -19.94 16.68 -10.37
CA ALA A 163 -19.38 17.43 -9.25
C ALA A 163 -18.02 16.87 -8.82
N ALA A 164 -17.89 15.54 -8.73
CA ALA A 164 -16.65 14.88 -8.39
C ALA A 164 -15.58 15.02 -9.50
N VAL A 165 -15.97 14.82 -10.77
CA VAL A 165 -15.06 14.94 -11.92
C VAL A 165 -14.52 16.37 -12.03
N THR A 166 -15.38 17.38 -11.98
CA THR A 166 -14.96 18.79 -12.04
C THR A 166 -14.06 19.14 -10.86
N THR A 167 -14.40 18.71 -9.65
CA THR A 167 -13.54 18.93 -8.47
C THR A 167 -12.17 18.30 -8.66
N TRP A 168 -12.10 17.06 -9.14
CA TRP A 168 -10.85 16.37 -9.37
C TRP A 168 -9.98 17.07 -10.43
N ILE A 169 -10.58 17.46 -11.56
CA ILE A 169 -9.86 18.21 -12.60
C ILE A 169 -9.30 19.52 -12.04
N VAL A 170 -10.12 20.28 -11.29
CA VAL A 170 -9.68 21.54 -10.67
C VAL A 170 -8.56 21.31 -9.66
N SER A 171 -8.61 20.23 -8.87
CA SER A 171 -7.53 19.82 -7.95
C SER A 171 -6.21 19.64 -8.69
N VAL A 172 -6.22 18.84 -9.76
CA VAL A 172 -5.03 18.54 -10.57
C VAL A 172 -4.48 19.81 -11.23
N VAL A 173 -5.36 20.64 -11.81
CA VAL A 173 -4.96 21.92 -12.44
C VAL A 173 -4.36 22.86 -11.40
N PHE A 174 -4.93 22.94 -10.21
CA PHE A 174 -4.41 23.74 -9.11
C PHE A 174 -3.02 23.27 -8.69
N ALA A 175 -2.83 21.97 -8.46
CA ALA A 175 -1.53 21.41 -8.07
C ALA A 175 -0.46 21.69 -9.13
N PHE A 176 -0.79 21.53 -10.41
CA PHE A 176 0.12 21.83 -11.51
C PHE A 176 0.45 23.32 -11.63
N ALA A 177 -0.54 24.19 -11.46
CA ALA A 177 -0.34 25.64 -11.46
C ALA A 177 0.56 26.09 -10.30
N MET A 178 0.35 25.56 -9.09
CA MET A 178 1.19 25.83 -7.93
C MET A 178 2.63 25.36 -8.14
N LEU A 179 2.81 24.16 -8.67
CA LEU A 179 4.13 23.63 -9.02
C LEU A 179 4.88 24.53 -10.02
N LYS A 180 4.20 24.98 -11.08
CA LYS A 180 4.76 25.88 -12.10
C LYS A 180 5.09 27.27 -11.56
N SER A 181 4.23 27.79 -10.68
CA SER A 181 4.38 29.15 -10.13
C SER A 181 5.51 29.26 -9.10
N GLY A 182 5.89 28.15 -8.45
CA GLY A 182 6.87 28.15 -7.37
C GLY A 182 6.40 28.89 -6.09
N LEU A 183 5.13 29.30 -6.01
CA LEU A 183 4.58 30.05 -4.87
C LEU A 183 4.56 29.25 -3.57
N LEU A 184 4.40 27.93 -3.69
CA LEU A 184 4.37 27.01 -2.56
C LEU A 184 5.46 25.96 -2.74
N HIS A 185 6.14 25.67 -1.64
CA HIS A 185 7.03 24.53 -1.60
C HIS A 185 6.23 23.25 -1.87
N ARG A 186 6.80 22.38 -2.71
CA ARG A 186 6.23 21.11 -3.19
C ARG A 186 5.45 20.32 -2.13
N ASN A 187 6.03 20.21 -0.93
CA ASN A 187 5.47 19.43 0.18
C ASN A 187 4.22 20.03 0.82
N PHE A 188 3.87 21.29 0.53
CA PHE A 188 2.71 21.97 1.12
C PHE A 188 1.56 22.19 0.15
N ILE A 189 1.74 21.91 -1.15
CA ILE A 189 0.70 22.11 -2.18
C ILE A 189 -0.58 21.32 -1.85
N PHE A 190 -0.43 20.12 -1.26
CA PHE A 190 -1.56 19.25 -0.96
C PHE A 190 -2.56 19.84 0.04
N ILE A 191 -2.12 20.75 0.94
CA ILE A 191 -2.98 21.33 1.97
C ILE A 191 -4.05 22.24 1.35
N PRO A 192 -3.70 23.32 0.61
CA PRO A 192 -4.69 24.14 -0.06
C PRO A 192 -5.44 23.35 -1.14
N GLU A 193 -4.77 22.42 -1.85
CA GLU A 193 -5.43 21.55 -2.82
C GLU A 193 -6.58 20.74 -2.20
N TYR A 194 -6.34 20.15 -1.02
CA TYR A 194 -7.35 19.40 -0.28
C TYR A 194 -8.52 20.30 0.14
N ILE A 195 -8.24 21.48 0.69
CA ILE A 195 -9.28 22.42 1.15
C ILE A 195 -10.13 22.90 -0.02
N ILE A 196 -9.49 23.29 -1.14
CA ILE A 196 -10.18 23.71 -2.37
C ILE A 196 -11.07 22.58 -2.87
N SER A 197 -10.54 21.36 -2.96
CA SER A 197 -11.29 20.20 -3.42
C SER A 197 -12.48 19.90 -2.51
N ALA A 198 -12.30 19.97 -1.19
CA ALA A 198 -13.37 19.74 -0.24
C ALA A 198 -14.49 20.78 -0.39
N VAL A 199 -14.14 22.07 -0.39
CA VAL A 199 -15.10 23.18 -0.52
C VAL A 199 -15.82 23.11 -1.87
N LEU A 200 -15.06 22.96 -2.96
CA LEU A 200 -15.61 22.91 -4.31
C LEU A 200 -16.57 21.73 -4.46
N TYR A 201 -16.22 20.56 -3.93
CA TYR A 201 -17.10 19.40 -3.98
C TYR A 201 -18.40 19.62 -3.20
N ILE A 202 -18.35 20.21 -2.00
CA ILE A 202 -19.56 20.54 -1.22
C ILE A 202 -20.48 21.47 -2.01
N VAL A 203 -19.91 22.53 -2.62
CA VAL A 203 -20.68 23.52 -3.37
C VAL A 203 -21.30 22.88 -4.61
N LEU A 204 -20.52 22.18 -5.43
CA LEU A 204 -21.00 21.56 -6.67
C LEU A 204 -21.99 20.43 -6.38
N ALA A 205 -21.71 19.54 -5.43
CA ALA A 205 -22.62 18.47 -5.06
C ALA A 205 -23.95 19.05 -4.54
N GLY A 206 -23.89 20.08 -3.68
CA GLY A 206 -25.07 20.77 -3.19
C GLY A 206 -25.92 21.39 -4.31
N ALA A 207 -25.29 22.00 -5.31
CA ALA A 207 -25.97 22.59 -6.47
C ALA A 207 -26.52 21.54 -7.45
N MET A 208 -25.86 20.38 -7.59
CA MET A 208 -26.19 19.36 -8.59
C MET A 208 -27.18 18.29 -8.11
N GLY A 209 -27.41 18.16 -6.80
CA GLY A 209 -28.46 17.28 -6.29
C GLY A 209 -28.26 16.72 -4.88
N ALA A 210 -27.11 16.91 -4.22
CA ALA A 210 -26.84 16.31 -2.91
C ALA A 210 -27.76 16.79 -1.77
N ARG A 211 -28.50 17.89 -1.97
CA ARG A 211 -29.54 18.40 -1.06
C ARG A 211 -30.91 17.73 -1.24
N GLY A 212 -31.06 16.88 -2.25
CA GLY A 212 -32.30 16.18 -2.53
C GLY A 212 -32.69 15.22 -1.41
N ASN A 213 -33.99 14.92 -1.30
CA ASN A 213 -34.46 13.88 -0.40
C ASN A 213 -34.43 12.52 -1.13
N TYR A 214 -33.52 11.65 -0.70
CA TYR A 214 -33.35 10.29 -1.25
C TYR A 214 -33.70 9.21 -0.22
N SER A 215 -34.56 9.51 0.75
CA SER A 215 -34.86 8.60 1.87
C SER A 215 -35.41 7.25 1.41
N LYS A 216 -36.13 7.23 0.28
CA LYS A 216 -36.73 6.01 -0.26
C LYS A 216 -35.66 5.13 -0.91
N GLU A 217 -34.83 5.71 -1.78
CA GLU A 217 -33.74 5.04 -2.48
C GLU A 217 -32.68 4.54 -1.50
N GLN A 218 -32.41 5.31 -0.43
CA GLN A 218 -31.55 4.89 0.65
C GLN A 218 -32.09 3.66 1.39
N ALA A 219 -33.40 3.63 1.67
CA ALA A 219 -34.02 2.49 2.34
C ALA A 219 -34.02 1.23 1.45
N GLU A 220 -34.30 1.38 0.16
CA GLU A 220 -34.23 0.28 -0.82
C GLU A 220 -32.81 -0.26 -0.96
N TYR A 221 -31.81 0.61 -1.05
CA TYR A 221 -30.41 0.21 -1.12
C TYR A 221 -29.93 -0.47 0.17
N ALA A 222 -30.34 0.05 1.34
CA ALA A 222 -30.02 -0.57 2.63
C ALA A 222 -30.63 -1.97 2.77
N ALA A 223 -31.87 -2.16 2.31
CA ALA A 223 -32.52 -3.46 2.29
C ALA A 223 -31.80 -4.44 1.35
N PHE A 224 -31.38 -3.98 0.16
CA PHE A 224 -30.58 -4.76 -0.77
C PHE A 224 -29.22 -5.16 -0.17
N GLU A 225 -28.50 -4.21 0.45
CA GLU A 225 -27.21 -4.48 1.09
C GLU A 225 -27.34 -5.49 2.24
N GLN A 226 -28.42 -5.39 3.03
CA GLN A 226 -28.72 -6.36 4.08
C GLN A 226 -28.99 -7.76 3.52
N ALA A 227 -29.83 -7.87 2.49
CA ALA A 227 -30.13 -9.16 1.84
C ALA A 227 -28.87 -9.79 1.22
N LEU A 228 -28.03 -8.98 0.56
CA LEU A 228 -26.76 -9.43 0.01
C LEU A 228 -25.81 -9.92 1.11
N LYS A 229 -25.73 -9.19 2.22
CA LYS A 229 -24.91 -9.57 3.36
C LYS A 229 -25.37 -10.90 3.97
N GLU A 230 -26.67 -11.08 4.16
CA GLU A 230 -27.23 -12.34 4.67
C GLU A 230 -26.94 -13.54 3.76
N LEU A 231 -26.94 -13.35 2.44
CA LEU A 231 -26.53 -14.38 1.49
C LEU A 231 -25.04 -14.71 1.62
N VAL A 232 -24.17 -13.71 1.66
CA VAL A 232 -22.72 -13.89 1.77
C VAL A 232 -22.35 -14.56 3.10
N ASP A 233 -22.97 -14.14 4.21
CA ASP A 233 -22.72 -14.70 5.53
C ASP A 233 -23.18 -16.17 5.58
N ARG A 234 -24.33 -16.51 4.97
CA ARG A 234 -24.79 -17.90 4.84
C ARG A 234 -23.83 -18.77 4.04
N ASP A 235 -23.34 -18.28 2.91
CA ASP A 235 -22.38 -19.01 2.08
C ASP A 235 -21.04 -19.21 2.82
N ALA A 236 -20.60 -18.19 3.57
CA ALA A 236 -19.41 -18.29 4.40
C ALA A 236 -19.57 -19.28 5.55
N GLU A 237 -20.72 -19.31 6.23
CA GLU A 237 -21.04 -20.28 7.27
C GLU A 237 -21.13 -21.71 6.73
N ALA A 238 -21.71 -21.90 5.54
CA ALA A 238 -21.75 -23.19 4.87
C ALA A 238 -20.34 -23.69 4.52
N ALA A 239 -19.45 -22.82 4.03
CA ALA A 239 -18.05 -23.14 3.77
C ALA A 239 -17.28 -23.49 5.07
N LEU A 240 -17.55 -22.78 6.17
CA LEU A 240 -16.97 -23.08 7.48
C LEU A 240 -17.46 -24.44 8.02
N ALA A 241 -18.76 -24.74 7.87
CA ALA A 241 -19.36 -26.00 8.29
C ALA A 241 -18.87 -27.19 7.45
N ALA A 242 -18.52 -26.97 6.17
CA ALA A 242 -17.90 -27.96 5.30
C ALA A 242 -16.45 -28.34 5.68
N GLY A 243 -15.89 -27.72 6.73
CA GLY A 243 -14.63 -28.15 7.32
C GLY A 243 -13.37 -27.61 6.63
N GLU A 244 -13.45 -26.45 5.99
CA GLU A 244 -12.30 -25.72 5.41
C GLU A 244 -11.27 -25.19 6.44
N ASN A 245 -11.33 -25.65 7.70
CA ASN A 245 -10.35 -25.37 8.75
C ASN A 245 -9.76 -26.68 9.32
N LYS A 246 -9.26 -27.56 8.45
CA LYS A 246 -8.37 -28.65 8.89
C LYS A 246 -7.07 -28.07 9.45
N PRO A 247 -6.55 -28.62 10.57
CA PRO A 247 -5.29 -28.17 11.15
C PRO A 247 -4.14 -28.31 10.14
N VAL A 248 -3.27 -27.30 10.12
CA VAL A 248 -2.09 -27.23 9.24
C VAL A 248 -1.21 -28.47 9.46
N LYS A 249 -1.15 -29.34 8.45
CA LYS A 249 -0.23 -30.49 8.43
C LYS A 249 1.21 -29.96 8.60
N ASN A 250 2.04 -30.54 9.47
CA ASN A 250 3.44 -30.13 9.75
C ASN A 250 3.68 -28.77 10.44
N ALA A 251 2.78 -28.30 11.31
CA ALA A 251 2.96 -27.07 12.08
C ALA A 251 4.27 -27.02 12.91
N GLY A 252 4.71 -28.15 13.47
CA GLY A 252 5.96 -28.23 14.24
C GLY A 252 7.21 -27.91 13.40
N PHE A 253 7.32 -28.50 12.20
CA PHE A 253 8.47 -28.28 11.31
C PHE A 253 8.56 -26.82 10.82
N THR A 254 7.43 -26.22 10.47
CA THR A 254 7.40 -24.80 10.05
C THR A 254 7.80 -23.86 11.18
N THR A 255 7.39 -24.16 12.41
CA THR A 255 7.75 -23.38 13.60
C THR A 255 9.26 -23.45 13.88
N VAL A 256 9.85 -24.65 13.84
CA VAL A 256 11.31 -24.82 13.99
C VAL A 256 12.06 -24.01 12.95
N LEU A 257 11.64 -24.07 11.69
CA LEU A 257 12.29 -23.33 10.61
C LEU A 257 12.22 -21.80 10.80
N SER A 258 11.08 -21.29 11.27
CA SER A 258 10.92 -19.88 11.64
C SER A 258 11.82 -19.50 12.82
N VAL A 259 11.92 -20.33 13.86
CA VAL A 259 12.80 -20.08 15.01
C VAL A 259 14.26 -20.00 14.57
N ILE A 260 14.72 -20.94 13.74
CA ILE A 260 16.08 -20.91 13.19
C ILE A 260 16.30 -19.62 12.38
N ALA A 261 15.34 -19.19 11.57
CA ALA A 261 15.44 -17.92 10.85
C ALA A 261 15.63 -16.74 11.81
N TYR A 262 14.86 -16.65 12.89
CA TYR A 262 15.03 -15.58 13.89
C TYR A 262 16.37 -15.65 14.63
N ILE A 263 16.91 -16.85 14.88
CA ILE A 263 18.27 -17.02 15.42
C ILE A 263 19.33 -16.48 14.43
N VAL A 264 19.18 -16.78 13.13
CA VAL A 264 20.06 -16.25 12.08
C VAL A 264 19.98 -14.72 12.02
N LEU A 265 18.79 -14.15 12.15
CA LEU A 265 18.60 -12.69 12.21
C LEU A 265 19.26 -12.08 13.45
N ALA A 266 19.13 -12.71 14.62
CA ALA A 266 19.84 -12.29 15.83
C ALA A 266 21.36 -12.36 15.64
N GLY A 267 21.86 -13.37 14.92
CA GLY A 267 23.26 -13.47 14.51
C GLY A 267 23.74 -12.27 13.71
N ILE A 268 22.94 -11.74 12.78
CA ILE A 268 23.25 -10.52 12.02
C ILE A 268 23.42 -9.32 12.96
N VAL A 269 22.56 -9.20 13.99
CA VAL A 269 22.65 -8.12 14.98
C VAL A 269 23.94 -8.26 15.81
N VAL A 270 24.29 -9.47 16.24
CA VAL A 270 25.52 -9.72 17.02
C VAL A 270 26.76 -9.33 16.23
N ILE A 271 26.89 -9.76 14.97
CA ILE A 271 28.06 -9.39 14.16
C ILE A 271 28.10 -7.89 13.85
N ALA A 272 26.95 -7.22 13.74
CA ALA A 272 26.90 -5.77 13.59
C ALA A 272 27.44 -5.07 14.86
N LEU A 273 27.07 -5.54 16.05
CA LEU A 273 27.60 -5.03 17.32
C LEU A 273 29.10 -5.31 17.47
N MET A 274 29.58 -6.50 17.09
CA MET A 274 31.02 -6.82 17.10
C MET A 274 31.81 -5.89 16.17
N THR A 275 31.24 -5.54 15.02
CA THR A 275 31.84 -4.59 14.08
C THR A 275 31.87 -3.18 14.67
N TYR A 276 30.79 -2.75 15.32
CA TYR A 276 30.72 -1.47 16.01
C TYR A 276 31.73 -1.37 17.16
N MET A 277 31.94 -2.46 17.91
CA MET A 277 32.93 -2.55 18.99
C MET A 277 34.38 -2.69 18.48
N GLY A 278 34.61 -2.71 17.16
CA GLY A 278 35.93 -2.84 16.55
C GLY A 278 36.51 -4.25 16.58
N SER A 279 35.76 -5.25 17.04
CA SER A 279 36.19 -6.67 17.10
C SER A 279 36.11 -7.38 15.74
N MET A 280 35.47 -6.77 14.74
CA MET A 280 35.31 -7.31 13.39
C MET A 280 35.48 -6.19 12.35
N THR A 281 36.13 -6.49 11.22
CA THR A 281 36.24 -5.53 10.11
C THR A 281 34.93 -5.42 9.32
N VAL A 282 34.68 -4.25 8.72
CA VAL A 282 33.49 -4.03 7.87
C VAL A 282 33.44 -4.99 6.68
N VAL A 283 34.59 -5.39 6.13
CA VAL A 283 34.67 -6.35 5.02
C VAL A 283 34.20 -7.73 5.48
N THR A 284 34.70 -8.20 6.62
CA THR A 284 34.28 -9.47 7.22
C THR A 284 32.79 -9.47 7.55
N PHE A 285 32.29 -8.36 8.12
CA PHE A 285 30.87 -8.16 8.39
C PHE A 285 30.01 -8.32 7.14
N LYS A 286 30.34 -7.60 6.04
CA LYS A 286 29.56 -7.65 4.80
C LYS A 286 29.48 -9.07 4.22
N SER A 287 30.58 -9.83 4.27
CA SER A 287 30.60 -11.22 3.77
C SER A 287 29.75 -12.16 4.61
N ILE A 288 29.87 -12.11 5.95
CA ILE A 288 29.10 -12.98 6.85
C ILE A 288 27.63 -12.58 6.83
N ALA A 289 27.33 -11.28 6.89
CA ALA A 289 25.97 -10.76 6.85
C ALA A 289 25.23 -11.20 5.58
N PHE A 290 25.92 -11.31 4.44
CA PHE A 290 25.30 -11.75 3.19
C PHE A 290 24.83 -13.20 3.27
N ILE A 291 25.69 -14.10 3.76
CA ILE A 291 25.36 -15.51 3.96
C ILE A 291 24.18 -15.65 4.92
N LEU A 292 24.24 -14.98 6.08
CA LEU A 292 23.17 -15.01 7.06
C LEU A 292 21.85 -14.43 6.51
N THR A 293 21.92 -13.40 5.67
CA THR A 293 20.74 -12.81 5.02
C THR A 293 20.06 -13.78 4.07
N ILE A 294 20.83 -14.48 3.24
CA ILE A 294 20.28 -15.53 2.36
C ILE A 294 19.65 -16.64 3.20
N CYS A 295 20.36 -17.13 4.22
CA CYS A 295 19.83 -18.15 5.13
C CYS A 295 18.51 -17.69 5.77
N TYR A 296 18.46 -16.45 6.27
CA TYR A 296 17.24 -15.88 6.85
C TYR A 296 16.07 -15.91 5.87
N PHE A 297 16.25 -15.35 4.67
CA PHE A 297 15.17 -15.27 3.68
C PHE A 297 14.74 -16.65 3.19
N VAL A 298 15.66 -17.59 2.98
CA VAL A 298 15.35 -18.95 2.53
C VAL A 298 14.58 -19.71 3.62
N LEU A 299 15.08 -19.72 4.86
CA LEU A 299 14.42 -20.44 5.96
C LEU A 299 13.04 -19.85 6.26
N ASN A 300 12.94 -18.52 6.37
CA ASN A 300 11.67 -17.85 6.62
C ASN A 300 10.69 -18.02 5.43
N GLY A 301 11.19 -17.87 4.20
CA GLY A 301 10.41 -18.07 2.98
C GLY A 301 9.84 -19.48 2.84
N ILE A 302 10.66 -20.51 3.09
CA ILE A 302 10.20 -21.91 3.07
C ILE A 302 9.19 -22.17 4.18
N SER A 303 9.43 -21.66 5.39
CA SER A 303 8.50 -21.80 6.53
C SER A 303 7.14 -21.23 6.19
N THR A 304 7.14 -20.01 5.64
CA THR A 304 5.95 -19.28 5.21
C THR A 304 5.24 -19.97 4.05
N PHE A 305 5.98 -20.45 3.04
CA PHE A 305 5.42 -21.17 1.90
C PHE A 305 4.74 -22.49 2.31
N ILE A 306 5.38 -23.28 3.16
CA ILE A 306 4.80 -24.54 3.66
C ILE A 306 3.52 -24.23 4.44
N LYS A 307 3.54 -23.19 5.28
CA LYS A 307 2.37 -22.76 6.06
C LYS A 307 1.19 -22.40 5.14
N TYR A 308 1.40 -21.52 4.16
CA TYR A 308 0.33 -21.11 3.24
C TYR A 308 -0.14 -22.23 2.30
N ARG A 309 0.77 -23.07 1.79
CA ARG A 309 0.39 -24.23 0.97
C ARG A 309 -0.52 -25.17 1.75
N ASN A 310 -0.19 -25.43 3.01
CA ASN A 310 -0.95 -26.32 3.86
C ASN A 310 -2.28 -25.68 4.31
N GLU A 311 -2.39 -24.35 4.36
CA GLU A 311 -3.67 -23.63 4.52
C GLU A 311 -4.55 -23.70 3.24
N ALA A 312 -3.95 -23.65 2.05
CA ALA A 312 -4.69 -23.70 0.78
C ALA A 312 -5.25 -25.09 0.43
N VAL A 313 -4.52 -26.16 0.75
CA VAL A 313 -4.98 -27.57 0.57
C VAL A 313 -6.17 -27.91 1.46
N VAL A 314 -6.41 -27.10 2.48
CA VAL A 314 -7.51 -27.28 3.43
C VAL A 314 -8.80 -26.59 2.96
N ARG A 315 -8.71 -25.63 2.02
CA ARG A 315 -9.83 -24.89 1.41
C ARG A 315 -10.30 -25.46 0.05
N GLN A 316 -9.81 -26.63 -0.33
CA GLN A 316 -10.26 -27.41 -1.50
C GLN A 316 -10.91 -28.70 -1.02
#